data_AF-A0A538A9R4-F1
#
_entry.id   AF-A0A538A9R4-F1
#
_cell.length_a   1.000
_cell.length_b   1.000
_cell.length_c   1.000
_cell.angle_alpha   90.00
_cell.angle_beta   90.00
_cell.angle_gamma   90.00
#
_symmetry.space_group_name_H-M   'P 1'
#
loop_
_entity.id
_entity.type
_entity.pdbx_description
1 polymer ?
#
loop_
_entity_poly.entity_id
_entity_poly.type
_entity_poly.pdbx_seq_one_letter_code
_entity_poly.pdbx_strand_id
1 'polypeptide(L)'
;IPLRNSITSLGIVLDKEDFQKSGMSHEDFFYSMVARNRTFKHAMQDAERIRPWWVEGDYSYKIDKFAGPGWLLIGDALRFVDPIFSSGVDVALFSSKYAFETIKKSWETGQEEQAFSEYQQRVESGVDTWYDLISTFYRLQNLLTMYATRPRWREQIVRTLQGNPYLPETQERARKLLAAMNESYDLILQNPGSLLRPWMMDPLMNRSLTCPTCLGIADYVDAEGAYVCRKCGSKAVAPAPMSLAAGA
;
A
#
# COMPACT_ATOMS: atom_id res chain seq x y z
N ILE A 1 -2.39 -5.61 -16.89
CA ILE A 1 -1.05 -6.24 -17.10
C ILE A 1 -1.05 -6.93 -18.46
N PRO A 2 -0.32 -6.42 -19.45
CA PRO A 2 -0.24 -7.03 -20.78
C PRO A 2 0.38 -8.44 -20.73
N LEU A 3 -0.18 -9.36 -21.52
CA LEU A 3 0.33 -10.71 -21.77
C LEU A 3 0.63 -10.87 -23.27
N ARG A 4 1.03 -12.07 -23.70
CA ARG A 4 1.23 -12.38 -25.13
C ARG A 4 -0.11 -12.41 -25.88
N ASN A 5 -0.04 -12.32 -27.21
CA ASN A 5 -1.17 -12.51 -28.13
C ASN A 5 -2.33 -11.52 -27.89
N SER A 6 -2.00 -10.26 -27.62
CA SER A 6 -2.98 -9.19 -27.34
C SER A 6 -3.89 -9.45 -26.12
N ILE A 7 -3.53 -10.40 -25.26
CA ILE A 7 -4.26 -10.67 -24.02
C ILE A 7 -3.79 -9.68 -22.96
N THR A 8 -4.72 -9.13 -22.17
CA THR A 8 -4.40 -8.31 -21.00
C THR A 8 -5.08 -8.87 -19.77
N SER A 9 -4.32 -9.11 -18.70
CA SER A 9 -4.87 -9.42 -17.37
C SER A 9 -5.37 -8.13 -16.72
N LEU A 10 -6.62 -8.13 -16.26
CA LEU A 10 -7.26 -7.02 -15.55
C LEU A 10 -7.92 -7.59 -14.28
N GLY A 11 -7.71 -6.91 -13.15
CA GLY A 11 -8.26 -7.29 -11.86
C GLY A 11 -8.55 -6.04 -11.04
N ILE A 12 -9.46 -6.18 -10.08
CA ILE A 12 -9.79 -5.12 -9.12
C ILE A 12 -9.35 -5.60 -7.75
N VAL A 13 -8.57 -4.77 -7.06
CA VAL A 13 -8.13 -4.99 -5.68
C VAL A 13 -8.89 -3.99 -4.83
N LEU A 14 -9.55 -4.47 -3.77
CA LEU A 14 -10.37 -3.66 -2.88
C LEU A 14 -10.49 -4.33 -1.50
N ASP A 15 -10.99 -3.56 -0.53
CA ASP A 15 -11.39 -4.10 0.75
C ASP A 15 -12.61 -5.03 0.59
N LYS A 16 -12.57 -6.18 1.26
CA LYS A 16 -13.61 -7.22 1.19
C LYS A 16 -15.01 -6.68 1.53
N GLU A 17 -15.07 -5.74 2.47
CA GLU A 17 -16.33 -5.09 2.88
C GLU A 17 -16.97 -4.27 1.77
N ASP A 18 -16.18 -3.61 0.92
CA ASP A 18 -16.71 -2.76 -0.15
C ASP A 18 -17.42 -3.59 -1.22
N PHE A 19 -16.90 -4.78 -1.51
CA PHE A 19 -17.60 -5.73 -2.38
C PHE A 19 -18.90 -6.21 -1.72
N GLN A 20 -18.85 -6.61 -0.45
CA GLN A 20 -20.03 -7.13 0.27
C GLN A 20 -21.16 -6.09 0.35
N LYS A 21 -20.83 -4.82 0.62
CA LYS A 21 -21.79 -3.70 0.67
C LYS A 21 -22.47 -3.45 -0.67
N SER A 22 -21.85 -3.84 -1.80
CA SER A 22 -22.42 -3.62 -3.13
C SER A 22 -23.65 -4.49 -3.41
N GLY A 23 -23.71 -5.70 -2.83
CA GLY A 23 -24.74 -6.71 -3.16
C GLY A 23 -24.72 -7.19 -4.62
N MET A 24 -23.68 -6.85 -5.39
CA MET A 24 -23.57 -7.17 -6.81
C MET A 24 -22.92 -8.54 -7.04
N SER A 25 -23.14 -9.11 -8.24
CA SER A 25 -22.31 -10.21 -8.71
C SER A 25 -20.87 -9.73 -8.97
N HIS A 26 -19.89 -10.65 -8.99
CA HIS A 26 -18.49 -10.30 -9.32
C HIS A 26 -18.38 -9.60 -10.68
N GLU A 27 -19.17 -10.05 -11.65
CA GLU A 27 -19.19 -9.50 -13.00
C GLU A 27 -19.77 -8.07 -13.03
N ASP A 28 -20.94 -7.88 -12.42
CA ASP A 28 -21.58 -6.56 -12.35
C ASP A 28 -20.71 -5.57 -11.58
N PHE A 29 -20.13 -6.01 -10.47
CA PHE A 29 -19.21 -5.20 -9.68
C PHE A 29 -17.99 -4.80 -10.52
N PHE A 30 -17.38 -5.74 -11.23
CA PHE A 30 -16.23 -5.47 -12.07
C PHE A 30 -16.53 -4.42 -13.14
N TYR A 31 -17.61 -4.61 -13.90
CA TYR A 31 -17.98 -3.65 -14.94
C TYR A 31 -18.44 -2.30 -14.37
N SER A 32 -19.05 -2.28 -13.17
CA SER A 32 -19.38 -1.04 -12.48
C SER A 32 -18.11 -0.21 -12.18
N MET A 33 -17.02 -0.86 -11.80
CA MET A 33 -15.74 -0.22 -11.51
C MET A 33 -15.02 0.24 -12.79
N VAL A 34 -15.05 -0.58 -13.85
CA VAL A 34 -14.54 -0.18 -15.18
C VAL A 34 -15.27 1.07 -15.69
N ALA A 35 -16.59 1.16 -15.49
CA ALA A 35 -17.40 2.28 -15.91
C ALA A 35 -17.08 3.61 -15.20
N ARG A 36 -16.41 3.58 -14.03
CA ARG A 36 -16.00 4.79 -13.29
C ARG A 36 -14.90 5.57 -13.99
N ASN A 37 -14.14 4.94 -14.89
CA ASN A 37 -13.04 5.57 -15.61
C ASN A 37 -13.28 5.51 -17.12
N ARG A 38 -13.37 6.68 -17.77
CA ARG A 38 -13.65 6.78 -19.21
C ARG A 38 -12.62 6.05 -20.07
N THR A 39 -11.35 6.07 -19.69
CA THR A 39 -10.26 5.39 -20.41
C THR A 39 -10.44 3.88 -20.35
N PHE A 40 -10.72 3.32 -19.17
CA PHE A 40 -10.96 1.88 -19.04
C PHE A 40 -12.24 1.45 -19.76
N LYS A 41 -13.32 2.23 -19.66
CA LYS A 41 -14.55 1.96 -20.41
C LYS A 41 -14.30 1.89 -21.91
N HIS A 42 -13.55 2.83 -22.46
CA HIS A 42 -13.21 2.84 -23.89
C HIS A 42 -12.28 1.67 -24.26
N ALA A 43 -11.23 1.43 -23.47
CA ALA A 43 -10.28 0.34 -23.74
C ALA A 43 -10.91 -1.06 -23.67
N MET A 44 -11.97 -1.23 -22.86
CA MET A 44 -12.68 -2.49 -22.67
C MET A 44 -13.89 -2.68 -23.60
N GLN A 45 -14.22 -1.70 -24.46
CA GLN A 45 -15.48 -1.70 -25.22
C GLN A 45 -15.65 -2.92 -26.15
N ASP A 46 -14.54 -3.43 -26.68
CA ASP A 46 -14.48 -4.59 -27.59
C ASP A 46 -13.75 -5.78 -26.96
N ALA A 47 -13.52 -5.76 -25.64
CA ALA A 47 -12.75 -6.78 -24.95
C ALA A 47 -13.59 -8.05 -24.71
N GLU A 48 -13.04 -9.21 -25.08
CA GLU A 48 -13.65 -10.52 -24.80
C GLU A 48 -13.03 -11.15 -23.55
N ARG A 49 -13.89 -11.60 -22.62
CA ARG A 49 -13.44 -12.36 -21.45
C ARG A 49 -13.16 -13.81 -21.84
N ILE A 50 -11.88 -14.18 -21.87
CA ILE A 50 -11.42 -15.53 -22.27
C ILE A 50 -11.21 -16.52 -21.11
N ARG A 51 -11.41 -16.09 -19.85
CA ARG A 51 -11.17 -16.88 -18.64
C ARG A 51 -12.28 -16.69 -17.61
N PRO A 52 -12.53 -17.67 -16.71
CA PRO A 52 -13.49 -17.50 -15.62
C PRO A 52 -13.04 -16.40 -14.65
N TRP A 53 -13.97 -15.95 -13.82
CA TRP A 53 -13.66 -15.06 -12.71
C TRP A 53 -12.84 -15.80 -11.66
N TRP A 54 -11.73 -15.19 -11.22
CA TRP A 54 -10.98 -15.62 -10.05
C TRP A 54 -11.16 -14.61 -8.94
N VAL A 55 -11.41 -15.12 -7.75
CA VAL A 55 -11.58 -14.34 -6.53
C VAL A 55 -10.52 -14.82 -5.56
N GLU A 56 -9.53 -13.96 -5.34
CA GLU A 56 -8.47 -14.20 -4.38
C GLU A 56 -8.72 -13.29 -3.18
N GLY A 57 -8.67 -13.85 -1.98
CA GLY A 57 -8.96 -13.13 -0.75
C GLY A 57 -8.10 -13.64 0.40
N ASP A 58 -8.09 -12.90 1.50
CA ASP A 58 -7.37 -13.24 2.73
C ASP A 58 -5.86 -13.55 2.48
N TYR A 59 -5.29 -12.88 1.48
CA TYR A 59 -3.93 -13.12 1.00
C TYR A 59 -2.85 -12.44 1.84
N SER A 60 -3.18 -11.44 2.67
CA SER A 60 -2.17 -10.75 3.49
C SER A 60 -1.98 -11.46 4.84
N TYR A 61 -0.77 -11.95 5.10
CA TYR A 61 -0.42 -12.61 6.37
C TYR A 61 1.03 -12.35 6.76
N LYS A 62 1.32 -12.50 8.05
CA LYS A 62 2.67 -12.44 8.62
C LYS A 62 2.93 -13.72 9.42
N ILE A 63 4.12 -14.27 9.27
CA ILE A 63 4.62 -15.42 10.04
C ILE A 63 5.80 -14.94 10.87
N ASP A 64 5.95 -15.47 12.09
CA ASP A 64 6.99 -15.02 13.03
C ASP A 64 8.36 -15.71 12.84
N LYS A 65 8.37 -16.88 12.20
CA LYS A 65 9.59 -17.66 11.96
C LYS A 65 9.71 -18.05 10.50
N PHE A 66 10.84 -17.72 9.90
CA PHE A 66 11.13 -18.04 8.50
C PHE A 66 12.04 -19.25 8.36
N ALA A 67 12.67 -19.68 9.46
CA ALA A 67 13.54 -20.84 9.48
C ALA A 67 13.53 -21.51 10.86
N GLY A 68 13.94 -22.78 10.88
CA GLY A 68 14.15 -23.58 12.07
C GLY A 68 14.96 -24.85 11.75
N PRO A 69 15.14 -25.77 12.71
CA PRO A 69 15.98 -26.94 12.52
C PRO A 69 15.52 -27.78 11.32
N GLY A 70 16.36 -27.88 10.29
CA GLY A 70 16.09 -28.61 9.06
C GLY A 70 15.04 -28.01 8.12
N TRP A 71 14.57 -26.77 8.33
CA TRP A 71 13.59 -26.13 7.44
C TRP A 71 13.75 -24.61 7.31
N LEU A 72 13.36 -24.08 6.15
CA LEU A 72 13.19 -22.65 5.90
C LEU A 72 12.04 -22.41 4.92
N LEU A 73 11.49 -21.20 4.92
CA LEU A 73 10.38 -20.77 4.08
C LEU A 73 10.86 -19.78 3.03
N ILE A 74 10.26 -19.79 1.84
CA ILE A 74 10.57 -18.90 0.71
C ILE A 74 9.28 -18.38 0.06
N GLY A 75 9.35 -17.21 -0.59
CA GLY A 75 8.24 -16.62 -1.34
C GLY A 75 6.99 -16.44 -0.50
N ASP A 76 5.83 -16.80 -1.05
CA ASP A 76 4.58 -16.63 -0.33
C ASP A 76 4.58 -17.45 0.96
N ALA A 77 5.25 -18.62 1.02
CA ALA A 77 5.28 -19.43 2.23
C ALA A 77 5.85 -18.70 3.47
N LEU A 78 6.62 -17.62 3.32
CA LEU A 78 7.06 -16.79 4.44
C LEU A 78 6.13 -15.61 4.75
N ARG A 79 5.58 -14.96 3.73
CA ARG A 79 4.79 -13.72 3.84
C ARG A 79 4.21 -13.35 2.48
N PHE A 80 2.98 -12.89 2.48
CA PHE A 80 2.39 -12.20 1.34
C PHE A 80 1.81 -10.86 1.80
N VAL A 81 2.02 -9.84 0.98
CA VAL A 81 1.51 -8.48 1.16
C VAL A 81 0.87 -8.05 -0.16
N ASP A 82 -0.06 -7.09 -0.07
CA ASP A 82 -0.83 -6.56 -1.19
C ASP A 82 -0.05 -6.38 -2.52
N PRO A 83 -0.61 -6.82 -3.66
CA PRO A 83 0.14 -6.93 -4.93
C PRO A 83 0.35 -5.59 -5.65
N ILE A 84 0.11 -4.45 -5.00
CA ILE A 84 0.11 -3.14 -5.64
C ILE A 84 1.44 -2.79 -6.34
N PHE A 85 2.57 -3.18 -5.77
CA PHE A 85 3.89 -2.96 -6.36
C PHE A 85 4.41 -4.18 -7.14
N SER A 86 3.58 -5.21 -7.33
CA SER A 86 3.95 -6.43 -8.06
C SER A 86 5.24 -7.10 -7.54
N SER A 87 5.49 -7.03 -6.22
CA SER A 87 6.75 -7.45 -5.59
C SER A 87 6.81 -8.93 -5.20
N GLY A 88 5.70 -9.69 -5.25
CA GLY A 88 5.68 -11.08 -4.79
C GLY A 88 6.69 -11.99 -5.49
N VAL A 89 6.85 -11.85 -6.82
CA VAL A 89 7.85 -12.61 -7.59
C VAL A 89 9.29 -12.20 -7.24
N ASP A 90 9.53 -10.92 -6.97
CA ASP A 90 10.83 -10.41 -6.48
C ASP A 90 11.19 -11.06 -5.15
N VAL A 91 10.25 -11.04 -4.20
CA VAL A 91 10.39 -11.68 -2.88
C VAL A 91 10.68 -13.18 -3.04
N ALA A 92 9.91 -13.89 -3.85
CA ALA A 92 10.09 -15.32 -4.07
C ALA A 92 11.47 -15.67 -4.65
N LEU A 93 11.93 -14.93 -5.66
CA LEU A 93 13.23 -15.17 -6.29
C LEU A 93 14.39 -14.86 -5.34
N PHE A 94 14.37 -13.72 -4.65
CA PHE A 94 15.45 -13.35 -3.73
C PHE A 94 15.47 -14.22 -2.48
N SER A 95 14.32 -14.53 -1.87
CA SER A 95 14.28 -15.48 -0.75
C SER A 95 14.80 -16.85 -1.16
N SER A 96 14.48 -17.33 -2.38
CA SER A 96 15.01 -18.60 -2.90
C SER A 96 16.52 -18.57 -3.08
N LYS A 97 17.06 -17.47 -3.61
CA LYS A 97 18.51 -17.27 -3.75
C LYS A 97 19.20 -17.32 -2.39
N TYR A 98 18.66 -16.62 -1.39
CA TYR A 98 19.26 -16.58 -0.06
C TYR A 98 19.10 -17.90 0.68
N ALA A 99 17.99 -18.60 0.49
CA ALA A 99 17.82 -19.96 0.99
C ALA A 99 18.91 -20.90 0.45
N PHE A 100 19.20 -20.84 -0.85
CA PHE A 100 20.29 -21.61 -1.45
C PHE A 100 21.66 -21.26 -0.84
N GLU A 101 21.98 -19.97 -0.73
CA GLU A 101 23.23 -19.50 -0.10
C GLU A 101 23.35 -20.01 1.35
N THR A 102 22.26 -19.95 2.10
CA THR A 102 22.18 -20.41 3.50
C THR A 102 22.32 -21.91 3.64
N ILE A 103 21.62 -22.70 2.83
CA ILE A 103 21.72 -24.17 2.85
C ILE A 103 23.15 -24.59 2.51
N LYS A 104 23.75 -23.98 1.49
CA LYS A 104 25.14 -24.23 1.11
C LYS A 104 26.10 -23.90 2.26
N LYS A 105 25.97 -22.71 2.86
CA LYS A 105 26.79 -22.28 4.01
C LYS A 105 26.65 -23.26 5.18
N SER A 106 25.42 -23.63 5.53
CA SER A 106 25.14 -24.61 6.59
C SER A 106 25.86 -25.93 6.34
N TRP A 107 25.80 -26.45 5.12
CA TRP A 107 26.45 -27.71 4.74
C TRP A 107 27.98 -27.63 4.80
N GLU A 108 28.55 -26.51 4.39
CA GLU A 108 30.01 -26.31 4.36
C GLU A 108 30.60 -26.09 5.76
N THR A 109 29.88 -25.41 6.67
CA THR A 109 30.38 -25.06 8.01
C THR A 109 29.89 -25.99 9.11
N GLY A 110 28.81 -26.73 8.89
CA GLY A 110 28.08 -27.46 9.92
C GLY A 110 27.32 -26.56 10.90
N GLN A 111 27.21 -25.26 10.64
CA GLN A 111 26.60 -24.27 11.53
C GLN A 111 25.20 -23.85 11.04
N GLU A 112 24.26 -24.79 11.04
CA GLU A 112 22.90 -24.57 10.53
C GLU A 112 22.19 -23.43 11.26
N GLU A 113 22.15 -23.47 12.59
CA GLU A 113 21.43 -22.51 13.42
C GLU A 113 21.84 -21.06 13.10
N GLN A 114 23.15 -20.82 12.99
CA GLN A 114 23.68 -19.50 12.66
C GLN A 114 23.28 -19.09 11.23
N ALA A 115 23.48 -19.96 10.24
CA ALA A 115 23.18 -19.63 8.85
C ALA A 115 21.67 -19.36 8.63
N PHE A 116 20.80 -20.09 9.33
CA PHE A 116 19.35 -19.96 9.24
C PHE A 116 18.84 -18.73 9.99
N SER A 117 19.47 -18.36 11.11
CA SER A 117 19.20 -17.09 11.81
C SER A 117 19.57 -15.88 10.94
N GLU A 118 20.74 -15.91 10.29
CA GLU A 118 21.16 -14.85 9.35
C GLU A 118 20.20 -14.75 8.14
N TYR A 119 19.73 -15.90 7.62
CA TYR A 119 18.70 -15.93 6.57
C TYR A 119 17.42 -15.21 7.00
N GLN A 120 16.88 -15.56 8.18
CA GLN A 120 15.67 -14.94 8.69
C GLN A 120 15.83 -13.43 8.81
N GLN A 121 16.89 -12.96 9.47
CA GLN A 121 17.14 -11.53 9.64
C GLN A 121 17.22 -10.78 8.30
N ARG A 122 17.93 -11.36 7.32
CA ARG A 122 18.07 -10.76 6.00
C ARG A 122 16.73 -10.68 5.28
N VAL A 123 15.98 -11.77 5.24
CA VAL A 123 14.71 -11.82 4.50
C VAL A 123 13.63 -10.99 5.18
N GLU A 124 13.56 -11.03 6.52
CA GLU A 124 12.62 -10.23 7.31
C GLU A 124 12.82 -8.73 7.07
N SER A 125 14.05 -8.23 7.12
CA SER A 125 14.32 -6.81 6.86
C SER A 125 13.88 -6.35 5.46
N GLY A 126 14.04 -7.19 4.45
CA GLY A 126 13.61 -6.87 3.08
C GLY A 126 12.09 -6.90 2.92
N VAL A 127 11.40 -7.89 3.50
CA VAL A 127 9.94 -7.96 3.41
C VAL A 127 9.26 -6.89 4.27
N ASP A 128 9.85 -6.52 5.42
CA ASP A 128 9.38 -5.38 6.21
C ASP A 128 9.50 -4.06 5.44
N THR A 129 10.57 -3.87 4.67
CA THR A 129 10.71 -2.70 3.80
C THR A 129 9.56 -2.63 2.78
N TRP A 130 9.19 -3.76 2.16
CA TRP A 130 8.04 -3.82 1.26
C TRP A 130 6.72 -3.51 1.97
N TYR A 131 6.53 -4.05 3.16
CA TYR A 131 5.34 -3.81 3.96
C TYR A 131 5.19 -2.33 4.34
N ASP A 132 6.27 -1.69 4.79
CA ASP A 132 6.25 -0.28 5.14
C ASP A 132 5.92 0.60 3.93
N LEU A 133 6.45 0.28 2.75
CA LEU A 133 6.10 0.97 1.50
C LEU A 133 4.63 0.84 1.14
N ILE A 134 4.06 -0.37 1.27
CA ILE A 134 2.66 -0.63 0.98
C ILE A 134 1.77 0.08 2.02
N SER A 135 2.09 -0.01 3.30
CA SER A 135 1.37 0.69 4.38
C SER A 135 1.38 2.20 4.17
N THR A 136 2.55 2.78 3.87
CA THR A 136 2.70 4.20 3.56
C THR A 136 1.96 4.58 2.28
N PHE A 137 1.91 3.71 1.27
CA PHE A 137 1.11 3.93 0.07
C PHE A 137 -0.38 4.09 0.40
N TYR A 138 -0.97 3.15 1.15
CA TYR A 138 -2.39 3.20 1.49
C TYR A 138 -2.74 4.43 2.33
N ARG A 139 -1.81 4.90 3.18
CA ARG A 139 -1.96 6.16 3.94
C ARG A 139 -1.86 7.41 3.05
N LEU A 140 -1.18 7.34 1.92
CA LEU A 140 -0.77 8.49 1.09
C LEU A 140 -1.18 8.36 -0.39
N GLN A 141 -2.28 7.67 -0.69
CA GLN A 141 -2.68 7.37 -2.07
C GLN A 141 -2.68 8.63 -2.97
N ASN A 142 -3.19 9.76 -2.45
CA ASN A 142 -3.25 11.04 -3.18
C ASN A 142 -1.88 11.73 -3.36
N LEU A 143 -0.86 11.34 -2.59
CA LEU A 143 0.46 11.96 -2.58
C LEU A 143 1.53 11.12 -3.27
N LEU A 144 1.35 9.80 -3.43
CA LEU A 144 2.34 8.98 -4.13
C LEU A 144 2.67 9.58 -5.50
N THR A 145 1.65 10.00 -6.26
CA THR A 145 1.84 10.65 -7.56
C THR A 145 2.72 11.90 -7.47
N MET A 146 2.64 12.67 -6.39
CA MET A 146 3.50 13.84 -6.17
C MET A 146 4.96 13.43 -5.96
N TYR A 147 5.22 12.35 -5.22
CA TYR A 147 6.57 11.80 -5.06
C TYR A 147 7.10 11.19 -6.37
N ALA A 148 6.25 10.49 -7.11
CA ALA A 148 6.63 9.83 -8.36
C ALA A 148 6.92 10.82 -9.52
N THR A 149 6.31 12.01 -9.49
CA THR A 149 6.43 13.03 -10.55
C THR A 149 7.46 14.11 -10.24
N ARG A 150 7.73 14.42 -8.96
CA ARG A 150 8.72 15.44 -8.57
C ARG A 150 10.16 14.94 -8.80
N PRO A 151 11.01 15.66 -9.56
CA PRO A 151 12.38 15.23 -9.86
C PRO A 151 13.22 14.88 -8.62
N ARG A 152 13.03 15.60 -7.52
CA ARG A 152 13.72 15.38 -6.24
C ARG A 152 13.51 13.96 -5.66
N TRP A 153 12.35 13.36 -5.89
CA TRP A 153 11.93 12.09 -5.28
C TRP A 153 11.76 10.95 -6.29
N ARG A 154 11.62 11.28 -7.57
CA ARG A 154 11.35 10.33 -8.63
C ARG A 154 12.40 9.22 -8.69
N GLU A 155 13.68 9.56 -8.57
CA GLU A 155 14.75 8.55 -8.58
C GLU A 155 14.59 7.58 -7.40
N GLN A 156 14.33 8.09 -6.20
CA GLN A 156 14.17 7.28 -5.00
C GLN A 156 12.98 6.33 -5.15
N ILE A 157 11.82 6.83 -5.62
CA ILE A 157 10.64 6.03 -5.91
C ILE A 157 10.96 4.92 -6.92
N VAL A 158 11.54 5.27 -8.08
CA VAL A 158 11.84 4.28 -9.14
C VAL A 158 12.78 3.21 -8.61
N ARG A 159 13.82 3.60 -7.89
CA ARG A 159 14.85 2.69 -7.36
C ARG A 159 14.32 1.79 -6.26
N THR A 160 13.41 2.28 -5.44
CA THR A 160 12.72 1.47 -4.43
C THR A 160 11.75 0.49 -5.08
N LEU A 161 11.02 0.89 -6.13
CA LEU A 161 10.09 0.01 -6.85
C LEU A 161 10.79 -0.98 -7.80
N GLN A 162 12.09 -0.83 -8.04
CA GLN A 162 12.89 -1.79 -8.83
C GLN A 162 13.12 -3.14 -8.12
N GLY A 163 12.84 -3.22 -6.81
CA GLY A 163 12.97 -4.45 -6.02
C GLY A 163 14.33 -4.62 -5.34
N ASN A 164 14.59 -5.85 -4.88
CA ASN A 164 15.75 -6.21 -4.06
C ASN A 164 15.93 -5.35 -2.78
N PRO A 165 14.94 -5.32 -1.87
CA PRO A 165 14.99 -4.56 -0.61
C PRO A 165 15.95 -5.16 0.43
N TYR A 166 16.77 -6.15 0.06
CA TYR A 166 17.64 -6.90 0.97
C TYR A 166 19.06 -6.33 1.03
N LEU A 167 19.35 -5.32 0.22
CA LEU A 167 20.64 -4.63 0.21
C LEU A 167 20.58 -3.39 1.12
N PRO A 168 21.62 -3.15 1.96
CA PRO A 168 21.63 -2.02 2.88
C PRO A 168 21.38 -0.66 2.21
N GLU A 169 21.92 -0.46 1.01
CA GLU A 169 21.73 0.77 0.25
C GLU A 169 20.30 0.96 -0.28
N THR A 170 19.59 -0.13 -0.56
CA THR A 170 18.17 -0.10 -0.96
C THR A 170 17.31 0.19 0.27
N GLN A 171 17.60 -0.45 1.40
CA GLN A 171 16.92 -0.22 2.67
C GLN A 171 17.07 1.22 3.14
N GLU A 172 18.28 1.77 3.10
CA GLU A 172 18.53 3.17 3.49
C GLU A 172 17.79 4.16 2.59
N ARG A 173 17.69 3.86 1.29
CA ARG A 173 16.92 4.67 0.34
C ARG A 173 15.43 4.63 0.64
N ALA A 174 14.88 3.43 0.86
CA ALA A 174 13.49 3.24 1.23
C ALA A 174 13.18 3.98 2.55
N ARG A 175 14.06 3.87 3.55
CA ARG A 175 13.94 4.58 4.83
C ARG A 175 13.87 6.09 4.67
N LYS A 176 14.75 6.69 3.83
CA LYS A 176 14.72 8.13 3.54
C LYS A 176 13.42 8.55 2.86
N LEU A 177 12.96 7.75 1.88
CA LEU A 177 11.71 8.00 1.18
C LEU A 177 10.51 7.92 2.14
N LEU A 178 10.41 6.85 2.91
CA LEU A 178 9.37 6.61 3.90
C LEU A 178 9.34 7.71 4.97
N ALA A 179 10.51 8.13 5.47
CA ALA A 179 10.60 9.23 6.42
C ALA A 179 10.02 10.53 5.84
N ALA A 180 10.39 10.89 4.61
CA ALA A 180 9.87 12.08 3.96
C ALA A 180 8.36 11.99 3.67
N MET A 181 7.87 10.81 3.29
CA MET A 181 6.45 10.54 3.05
C MET A 181 5.64 10.65 4.34
N ASN A 182 6.12 10.06 5.44
CA ASN A 182 5.49 10.14 6.76
C ASN A 182 5.50 11.58 7.30
N GLU A 183 6.61 12.32 7.17
CA GLU A 183 6.67 13.73 7.55
C GLU A 183 5.62 14.57 6.80
N SER A 184 5.47 14.34 5.49
CA SER A 184 4.45 15.03 4.70
C SER A 184 3.03 14.66 5.12
N TYR A 185 2.78 13.40 5.47
CA TYR A 185 1.50 12.96 6.02
C TYR A 185 1.16 13.71 7.31
N ASP A 186 2.12 13.75 8.24
CA ASP A 186 1.93 14.37 9.55
C ASP A 186 1.65 15.87 9.42
N LEU A 187 2.39 16.56 8.55
CA LEU A 187 2.14 17.98 8.23
C LEU A 187 0.75 18.21 7.62
N ILE A 188 0.28 17.30 6.77
CA ILE A 188 -1.06 17.37 6.16
C ILE A 188 -2.15 17.14 7.21
N LEU A 189 -1.97 16.20 8.13
CA LEU A 189 -2.93 15.93 9.19
C LEU A 189 -2.96 17.03 10.25
N GLN A 190 -1.83 17.66 10.54
CA GLN A 190 -1.75 18.79 11.48
C GLN A 190 -2.43 20.06 10.97
N ASN A 191 -2.68 20.16 9.66
CA ASN A 191 -3.39 21.27 9.04
C ASN A 191 -4.82 20.85 8.65
N PRO A 192 -5.85 21.17 9.48
CA PRO A 192 -7.25 20.89 9.17
C PRO A 192 -7.72 21.44 7.83
N GLY A 193 -7.05 22.47 7.29
CA GLY A 193 -7.38 23.05 6.00
C GLY A 193 -6.61 22.51 4.81
N SER A 194 -5.78 21.49 5.00
CA SER A 194 -5.09 20.85 3.89
C SER A 194 -6.09 20.11 2.98
N LEU A 195 -6.05 20.46 1.69
CA LEU A 195 -6.80 19.76 0.63
C LEU A 195 -6.19 18.39 0.28
N LEU A 196 -5.00 18.09 0.80
CA LEU A 196 -4.28 16.85 0.52
C LEU A 196 -4.58 15.74 1.53
N ARG A 197 -5.52 15.95 2.45
CA ARG A 197 -5.95 14.91 3.40
C ARG A 197 -6.52 13.71 2.62
N PRO A 198 -6.22 12.46 3.01
CA PRO A 198 -6.58 11.30 2.20
C PRO A 198 -8.09 11.16 1.96
N TRP A 199 -8.89 11.57 2.95
CA TRP A 199 -10.35 11.55 2.94
C TRP A 199 -11.00 12.87 2.55
N MET A 200 -10.27 13.83 1.98
CA MET A 200 -10.84 15.14 1.63
C MET A 200 -12.07 15.02 0.69
N MET A 201 -12.11 13.99 -0.15
CA MET A 201 -13.20 13.72 -1.09
C MET A 201 -14.26 12.74 -0.56
N ASP A 202 -14.08 12.20 0.65
CA ASP A 202 -15.06 11.32 1.30
C ASP A 202 -15.97 12.17 2.20
N PRO A 203 -17.26 12.33 1.88
CA PRO A 203 -18.18 13.17 2.65
C PRO A 203 -18.38 12.72 4.11
N LEU A 204 -18.15 11.44 4.41
CA LEU A 204 -18.30 10.87 5.74
C LEU A 204 -17.01 11.02 6.54
N MET A 205 -15.86 10.70 5.92
CA MET A 205 -14.56 10.74 6.60
C MET A 205 -13.95 12.15 6.68
N ASN A 206 -14.25 13.06 5.73
CA ASN A 206 -13.81 14.46 5.80
C ASN A 206 -14.41 15.23 7.01
N ARG A 207 -15.46 14.69 7.61
CA ARG A 207 -16.10 15.26 8.79
C ARG A 207 -15.39 14.90 10.09
N SER A 208 -14.33 14.09 10.09
CA SER A 208 -13.61 13.74 11.31
C SER A 208 -12.10 13.91 11.16
N LEU A 209 -11.44 14.35 12.23
CA LEU A 209 -10.00 14.58 12.33
C LEU A 209 -9.44 13.99 13.62
N THR A 210 -8.13 13.79 13.67
CA THR A 210 -7.42 13.53 14.93
C THR A 210 -7.23 14.86 15.67
N CYS A 211 -7.68 14.90 16.92
CA CYS A 211 -7.53 16.05 17.80
C CYS A 211 -6.05 16.33 18.07
N PRO A 212 -5.55 17.55 17.78
CA PRO A 212 -4.15 17.89 18.00
C PRO A 212 -3.79 17.99 19.49
N THR A 213 -4.77 18.12 20.38
CA THR A 213 -4.55 18.26 21.84
C THR A 213 -4.47 16.92 22.56
N CYS A 214 -5.32 15.95 22.20
CA CYS A 214 -5.46 14.72 22.97
C CYS A 214 -5.47 13.44 22.12
N LEU A 215 -5.22 13.56 20.81
CA LEU A 215 -5.21 12.47 19.83
C LEU A 215 -6.55 11.70 19.73
N GLY A 216 -7.64 12.24 20.29
CA GLY A 216 -9.00 11.70 20.14
C GLY A 216 -9.63 12.08 18.81
N ILE A 217 -10.86 11.62 18.54
CA ILE A 217 -11.59 12.00 17.33
C ILE A 217 -12.21 13.39 17.50
N ALA A 218 -12.08 14.26 16.51
CA ALA A 218 -12.74 15.56 16.42
C ALA A 218 -13.64 15.63 15.20
N ASP A 219 -14.92 15.93 15.39
CA ASP A 219 -15.88 16.01 14.29
C ASP A 219 -16.12 17.45 13.86
N TYR A 220 -16.37 17.64 12.58
CA TYR A 220 -16.81 18.91 12.03
C TYR A 220 -18.26 19.18 12.43
N VAL A 221 -18.45 20.24 13.21
CA VAL A 221 -19.75 20.72 13.66
C VAL A 221 -20.16 21.91 12.80
N ASP A 222 -21.14 21.70 11.91
CA ASP A 222 -21.60 22.71 10.95
C ASP A 222 -22.03 24.02 11.63
N ALA A 223 -22.70 23.91 12.78
CA ALA A 223 -23.15 25.06 13.57
C ALA A 223 -21.99 25.92 14.11
N GLU A 224 -20.80 25.34 14.26
CA GLU A 224 -19.62 26.03 14.80
C GLU A 224 -18.59 26.40 13.72
N GLY A 225 -18.74 25.87 12.49
CA GLY A 225 -17.74 26.03 11.44
C GLY A 225 -16.36 25.45 11.83
N ALA A 226 -16.33 24.51 12.78
CA ALA A 226 -15.10 24.05 13.41
C ALA A 226 -15.12 22.54 13.69
N TYR A 227 -13.93 21.94 13.76
CA TYR A 227 -13.74 20.59 14.27
C TYR A 227 -13.69 20.61 15.80
N VAL A 228 -14.55 19.83 16.46
CA VAL A 228 -14.68 19.75 17.92
C VAL A 228 -14.33 18.35 18.40
N CYS A 229 -13.35 18.24 19.30
CA CYS A 229 -12.92 16.94 19.84
C CYS A 229 -13.98 16.30 20.73
N ARG A 230 -14.39 15.06 20.44
CA ARG A 230 -15.29 14.24 21.27
C ARG A 230 -14.76 14.01 22.68
N LYS A 231 -13.44 13.95 22.83
CA LYS A 231 -12.76 13.57 24.08
C LYS A 231 -12.43 14.77 24.96
N CYS A 232 -11.86 15.83 24.40
CA CYS A 232 -11.38 16.98 25.19
C CYS A 232 -12.05 18.31 24.85
N GLY A 233 -13.00 18.35 23.90
CA GLY A 233 -13.73 19.55 23.53
C GLY A 233 -12.91 20.63 22.82
N SER A 234 -11.65 20.38 22.48
CA SER A 234 -10.80 21.35 21.76
C SER A 234 -11.40 21.66 20.39
N LYS A 235 -11.35 22.94 20.01
CA LYS A 235 -11.90 23.43 18.73
C LYS A 235 -10.77 23.81 17.77
N ALA A 236 -10.87 23.40 16.52
CA ALA A 236 -10.01 23.85 15.42
C ALA A 236 -10.88 24.39 14.29
N VAL A 237 -10.71 25.67 13.94
CA VAL A 237 -11.47 26.33 12.88
C VAL A 237 -11.17 25.61 11.55
N ALA A 238 -12.20 25.14 10.85
CA ALA A 238 -12.01 24.63 9.50
C ALA A 238 -11.73 25.80 8.55
N PRO A 239 -10.91 25.65 7.51
CA PRO A 239 -10.82 26.70 6.50
C PRO A 239 -12.21 26.96 5.92
N ALA A 240 -12.46 28.20 5.51
CA ALA A 240 -13.70 28.54 4.82
C ALA A 240 -13.94 27.56 3.67
N PRO A 241 -15.18 27.07 3.47
CA PRO A 241 -15.49 26.25 2.31
C PRO A 241 -15.11 27.06 1.07
N MET A 242 -14.21 26.53 0.23
CA MET A 242 -14.07 27.06 -1.12
C MET A 242 -15.44 26.91 -1.77
N SER A 243 -16.09 28.03 -2.10
CA SER A 243 -17.17 27.97 -3.07
C SER A 243 -16.54 27.38 -4.32
N LEU A 244 -16.86 26.13 -4.64
CA LEU A 244 -16.77 25.65 -6.01
C LEU A 244 -17.73 26.56 -6.76
N ALA A 245 -17.19 27.65 -7.31
CA ALA A 245 -17.90 28.46 -8.27
C ALA A 245 -18.35 27.47 -9.35
N ALA A 246 -19.65 27.21 -9.39
CA ALA A 246 -20.30 26.60 -10.53
C ALA A 246 -20.09 27.55 -11.71
N GLY A 247 -18.95 27.40 -12.38
CA GLY A 247 -18.61 28.05 -13.63
C GLY A 247 -18.86 27.05 -14.74
N ALA A 248 -19.74 27.46 -15.66
CA ALA A 248 -20.26 26.75 -16.83
C ALA A 248 -19.21 26.11 -17.74
#